data_AF-A0A353B9C4-F1
#
_entry.id   AF-A0A353B9C4-F1
#
_cell.length_a   1.000
_cell.length_b   1.000
_cell.length_c   1.000
_cell.angle_alpha   90.00
_cell.angle_beta   90.00
_cell.angle_gamma   90.00
#
_symmetry.space_group_name_H-M   'P 1'
#
loop_
_entity.id
_entity.type
_entity.pdbx_description
1 polymer ?
#
loop_
_entity_poly.entity_id
_entity_poly.type
_entity_poly.pdbx_seq_one_letter_code
_entity_poly.pdbx_strand_id
1 'polypeptide(L)'
;MIDRRGFALSFAVGIFAKSASATPIDEAFRQVAQLHEVRSDEHSTHNAYDHAEHWAYRRNDAWTWYERETYIDGHWQISGLTTPRRRDSGALHTEQTGYLSEDLVPQDVFQGIPLKADGYPADGPRQGQPSAERRSRHGRPPSEWLRSLPPDRLRKWLDTISVPEAGVAGMTFWIHLTRDHQFSAQHLEGLSLNQIAKLHAAAHYGF
;
A
#
# COMPACT_ATOMS: atom_id res chain seq x y z
N MET A 1 -13.96 51.16 -18.40
CA MET A 1 -13.32 51.59 -17.14
C MET A 1 -14.23 51.14 -16.00
N ILE A 2 -13.62 50.58 -14.94
CA ILE A 2 -14.20 50.11 -13.66
C ILE A 2 -14.63 48.62 -13.61
N ASP A 3 -13.59 47.81 -13.42
CA ASP A 3 -13.38 46.77 -12.41
C ASP A 3 -14.57 46.07 -11.74
N ARG A 4 -14.57 44.73 -11.87
CA ARG A 4 -15.22 43.83 -10.90
C ARG A 4 -14.17 42.92 -10.25
N ARG A 5 -13.83 43.36 -9.04
CA ARG A 5 -13.08 42.74 -7.94
C ARG A 5 -13.10 41.22 -7.95
N GLY A 6 -11.89 40.63 -8.01
CA GLY A 6 -11.64 39.24 -7.69
C GLY A 6 -11.81 38.97 -6.20
N PHE A 7 -12.31 37.77 -5.90
CA PHE A 7 -12.28 37.19 -4.56
C PHE A 7 -11.09 36.22 -4.51
N ALA A 8 -10.05 36.60 -3.77
CA ALA A 8 -8.98 35.70 -3.37
C ALA A 8 -9.37 35.06 -2.05
N LEU A 9 -9.50 33.73 -2.02
CA LEU A 9 -9.72 32.97 -0.80
C LEU A 9 -8.43 32.23 -0.48
N SER A 10 -7.62 32.83 0.40
CA SER A 10 -6.46 32.20 1.00
C SER A 10 -6.91 31.34 2.17
N PHE A 11 -6.70 30.03 2.09
CA PHE A 11 -6.67 29.17 3.27
C PHE A 11 -5.25 28.66 3.48
N ALA A 12 -4.57 29.28 4.45
CA ALA A 12 -3.42 28.69 5.10
C ALA A 12 -3.94 27.77 6.22
N VAL A 13 -3.72 26.47 6.08
CA VAL A 13 -3.80 25.53 7.20
C VAL A 13 -2.50 24.75 7.22
N GLY A 14 -1.58 25.19 8.07
CA GLY A 14 -0.51 24.33 8.57
C GLY A 14 -0.94 23.80 9.92
N ILE A 15 -1.09 22.48 10.07
CA ILE A 15 -1.03 21.78 11.37
C ILE A 15 -0.39 20.40 11.17
N PHE A 16 0.80 20.28 11.74
CA PHE A 16 1.45 19.12 12.39
C PHE A 16 1.28 17.70 11.84
N ALA A 17 2.43 17.14 11.45
CA ALA A 17 2.74 15.73 11.62
C ALA A 17 2.40 15.26 13.04
N LYS A 18 1.56 14.23 13.17
CA LYS A 18 1.48 13.39 14.35
C LYS A 18 1.57 11.92 13.98
N SER A 19 2.62 11.34 14.52
CA SER A 19 2.89 9.93 14.71
C SER A 19 1.67 9.11 15.17
N ALA A 20 1.55 7.91 14.61
CA ALA A 20 0.94 6.70 15.16
C ALA A 20 0.14 6.86 16.47
N SER A 21 -1.19 6.88 16.34
CA SER A 21 -2.09 6.40 17.38
C SER A 21 -3.07 5.43 16.73
N ALA A 22 -3.24 4.25 17.33
CA ALA A 22 -4.20 3.25 16.88
C ALA A 22 -5.58 3.91 16.69
N THR A 23 -6.05 3.95 15.45
CA THR A 23 -7.39 4.41 15.11
C THR A 23 -8.39 3.52 15.84
N PRO A 24 -9.20 4.05 16.79
CA PRO A 24 -10.33 3.32 17.33
C PRO A 24 -11.21 2.89 16.15
N ILE A 25 -11.80 1.69 16.20
CA ILE A 25 -12.64 1.16 15.11
C ILE A 25 -13.69 2.21 14.67
N ASP A 26 -14.27 2.93 15.64
CA ASP A 26 -15.24 4.01 15.42
C ASP A 26 -14.73 5.21 14.60
N GLU A 27 -13.42 5.45 14.56
CA GLU A 27 -12.80 6.52 13.77
C GLU A 27 -12.61 6.08 12.31
N ALA A 28 -12.16 4.85 12.08
CA ALA A 28 -12.11 4.27 10.73
C ALA A 28 -13.52 4.22 10.11
N PHE A 29 -14.52 3.90 10.93
CA PHE A 29 -15.93 3.94 10.53
C PHE A 29 -16.44 5.33 10.17
N ARG A 30 -16.12 6.34 10.97
CA ARG A 30 -16.49 7.73 10.67
C ARG A 30 -15.91 8.20 9.34
N GLN A 31 -14.69 7.79 9.02
CA GLN A 31 -14.06 8.13 7.74
C GLN A 31 -14.81 7.49 6.55
N VAL A 32 -15.18 6.20 6.65
CA VAL A 32 -15.95 5.52 5.59
C VAL A 32 -17.33 6.16 5.42
N ALA A 33 -18.03 6.48 6.52
CA ALA A 33 -19.36 7.08 6.46
C ALA A 33 -19.38 8.50 5.87
N GLN A 34 -18.41 9.36 6.22
CA GLN A 34 -18.31 10.72 5.67
C GLN A 34 -18.03 10.75 4.17
N LEU A 35 -17.32 9.76 3.64
CA LEU A 35 -16.99 9.70 2.21
C LEU A 35 -18.21 9.33 1.33
N HIS A 36 -19.19 8.62 1.88
CA HIS A 36 -20.41 8.26 1.15
C HIS A 36 -21.39 9.43 0.96
N GLU A 37 -21.29 10.51 1.74
CA GLU A 37 -22.19 11.67 1.64
C GLU A 37 -21.73 12.73 0.61
N VAL A 38 -20.47 12.71 0.16
CA VAL A 38 -19.89 13.81 -0.65
C VAL A 38 -19.92 13.56 -2.16
N ARG A 39 -20.32 12.37 -2.64
CA ARG A 39 -20.31 12.03 -4.07
C ARG A 39 -21.66 12.32 -4.76
N SER A 40 -21.88 13.58 -5.11
CA SER A 40 -22.73 13.96 -6.23
C SER A 40 -22.09 15.19 -6.87
N ASP A 41 -21.71 15.04 -8.13
CA ASP A 41 -21.14 16.07 -9.02
C ASP A 41 -19.62 16.32 -8.90
N GLU A 42 -18.84 15.75 -9.83
CA GLU A 42 -18.05 16.52 -10.80
C GLU A 42 -17.27 15.62 -11.79
N HIS A 43 -17.08 16.14 -12.99
CA HIS A 43 -16.40 15.53 -14.14
C HIS A 43 -14.88 15.37 -13.87
N SER A 44 -14.40 14.13 -13.70
CA SER A 44 -12.95 13.85 -13.61
C SER A 44 -12.42 13.24 -14.91
N THR A 45 -11.36 13.84 -15.46
CA THR A 45 -10.53 13.25 -16.53
C THR A 45 -9.84 12.00 -15.97
N HIS A 46 -10.42 10.83 -16.21
CA HIS A 46 -9.98 9.57 -15.61
C HIS A 46 -8.54 9.25 -16.01
N ASN A 47 -7.65 9.26 -15.02
CA ASN A 47 -6.37 8.58 -15.17
C ASN A 47 -6.67 7.08 -15.15
N ALA A 48 -5.96 6.26 -15.94
CA ALA A 48 -6.21 4.81 -16.04
C ALA A 48 -6.01 4.03 -14.71
N TYR A 49 -5.74 4.75 -13.62
CA TYR A 49 -5.46 4.27 -12.28
C TYR A 49 -6.47 4.74 -11.21
N ASP A 50 -7.52 5.48 -11.57
CA ASP A 50 -8.52 6.07 -10.63
C ASP A 50 -9.38 5.05 -9.84
N HIS A 51 -9.04 3.77 -9.90
CA HIS A 51 -9.73 2.71 -9.16
C HIS A 51 -8.77 1.60 -8.69
N ALA A 52 -7.49 1.89 -8.53
CA ALA A 52 -6.56 0.90 -7.95
C ALA A 52 -7.02 0.52 -6.54
N GLU A 53 -7.04 -0.78 -6.25
CA GLU A 53 -7.52 -1.33 -4.97
C GLU A 53 -6.35 -1.94 -4.19
N HIS A 54 -6.34 -1.76 -2.88
CA HIS A 54 -5.36 -2.30 -1.95
C HIS A 54 -6.09 -2.85 -0.72
N TRP A 55 -5.62 -3.98 -0.18
CA TRP A 55 -6.12 -4.56 1.06
C TRP A 55 -5.00 -4.64 2.10
N ALA A 56 -5.30 -4.27 3.33
CA ALA A 56 -4.33 -4.26 4.41
C ALA A 56 -4.88 -4.90 5.69
N TYR A 57 -4.07 -5.77 6.31
CA TYR A 57 -4.37 -6.32 7.62
C TYR A 57 -4.16 -5.26 8.71
N ARG A 58 -5.11 -5.18 9.64
CA ARG A 58 -5.12 -4.23 10.75
C ARG A 58 -5.43 -4.94 12.06
N ARG A 59 -4.92 -4.36 13.15
CA ARG A 59 -5.15 -4.86 14.50
C ARG A 59 -5.06 -3.75 15.53
N ASN A 60 -5.80 -3.92 16.61
CA ASN A 60 -5.58 -3.22 17.87
C ASN A 60 -5.51 -4.23 19.04
N ASP A 61 -5.64 -3.76 20.27
CA ASP A 61 -5.54 -4.63 21.45
C ASP A 61 -6.67 -5.67 21.52
N ALA A 62 -7.85 -5.34 21.02
CA ALA A 62 -9.04 -6.19 21.13
C ALA A 62 -9.44 -6.88 19.81
N TRP A 63 -9.08 -6.33 18.65
CA TRP A 63 -9.67 -6.68 17.36
C TRP A 63 -8.66 -6.78 16.23
N THR A 64 -9.04 -7.53 15.19
CA THR A 64 -8.34 -7.63 13.90
C THR A 64 -9.36 -7.49 12.76
N TRP A 65 -8.98 -6.82 11.68
CA TRP A 65 -9.82 -6.63 10.48
C TRP A 65 -8.95 -6.39 9.25
N TYR A 66 -9.58 -6.37 8.08
CA TYR A 66 -8.94 -5.96 6.82
C TYR A 66 -9.56 -4.65 6.33
N GLU A 67 -8.69 -3.72 5.97
CA GLU A 67 -9.06 -2.45 5.33
C GLU A 67 -8.89 -2.58 3.82
N ARG A 68 -9.91 -2.19 3.07
CA ARG A 68 -9.81 -1.95 1.64
C ARG A 68 -9.59 -0.47 1.40
N GLU A 69 -8.56 -0.14 0.65
CA GLU A 69 -8.24 1.22 0.21
C GLU A 69 -8.38 1.30 -1.30
N THR A 70 -8.93 2.40 -1.80
CA THR A 70 -9.02 2.71 -3.23
C THR A 70 -8.26 3.99 -3.52
N TYR A 71 -7.48 4.00 -4.59
CA TYR A 71 -6.77 5.18 -5.06
C TYR A 71 -7.72 6.07 -5.85
N ILE A 72 -8.04 7.25 -5.29
CA ILE A 72 -9.00 8.20 -5.83
C ILE A 72 -8.34 9.58 -5.80
N ASP A 73 -8.37 10.32 -6.91
CA ASP A 73 -7.86 11.70 -7.00
C ASP A 73 -6.43 11.86 -6.44
N GLY A 74 -5.56 10.89 -6.75
CA GLY A 74 -4.14 10.95 -6.38
C GLY A 74 -3.81 10.54 -4.94
N HIS A 75 -4.74 9.96 -4.20
CA HIS A 75 -4.49 9.49 -2.83
C HIS A 75 -5.28 8.22 -2.49
N TRP A 76 -4.78 7.44 -1.54
CA TRP A 76 -5.47 6.25 -1.02
C TRP A 76 -6.53 6.65 0.00
N GLN A 77 -7.75 6.18 -0.20
CA GLN A 77 -8.86 6.36 0.72
C GLN A 77 -9.42 5.02 1.16
N ILE A 78 -9.78 4.86 2.44
CA ILE A 78 -10.46 3.67 2.92
C ILE A 78 -11.84 3.60 2.26
N SER A 79 -12.08 2.52 1.51
CA SER A 79 -13.31 2.25 0.77
C SER A 79 -14.08 1.05 1.31
N GLY A 80 -13.58 0.41 2.37
CA GLY A 80 -14.35 -0.54 3.17
C GLY A 80 -13.53 -1.34 4.18
N LEU A 81 -14.23 -2.11 5.01
CA LEU A 81 -13.68 -2.83 6.16
C LEU A 81 -14.34 -4.21 6.22
N THR A 82 -13.59 -5.29 6.47
CA THR A 82 -14.23 -6.56 6.87
C THR A 82 -14.76 -6.48 8.28
N THR A 83 -15.64 -7.42 8.66
CA THR A 83 -16.14 -7.53 10.02
C THR A 83 -14.98 -7.76 11.00
N PRO A 84 -14.77 -6.86 11.99
CA PRO A 84 -13.72 -7.04 12.98
C PRO A 84 -13.94 -8.32 13.76
N ARG A 85 -12.84 -9.01 14.01
CA ARG A 85 -12.78 -10.25 14.75
C ARG A 85 -12.01 -10.04 16.04
N ARG A 86 -12.58 -10.46 17.17
CA ARG A 86 -11.92 -10.39 18.47
C ARG A 86 -10.66 -11.24 18.46
N ARG A 87 -9.58 -10.73 19.04
CA ARG A 87 -8.29 -11.42 19.09
C ARG A 87 -8.25 -12.57 20.06
N ASP A 88 -8.99 -12.46 21.17
CA ASP A 88 -9.03 -13.46 22.23
C ASP A 88 -9.99 -14.60 21.92
N SER A 89 -11.15 -14.30 21.36
CA SER A 89 -12.23 -15.27 21.17
C SER A 89 -12.56 -15.61 19.72
N GLY A 90 -12.06 -14.82 18.76
CA GLY A 90 -12.47 -14.95 17.36
C GLY A 90 -13.90 -14.47 17.09
N ALA A 91 -14.60 -13.91 18.09
CA ALA A 91 -15.97 -13.43 17.96
C ALA A 91 -16.05 -12.25 16.99
N LEU A 92 -17.08 -12.24 16.14
CA LEU A 92 -17.31 -11.15 15.19
C LEU A 92 -17.96 -9.95 15.87
N HIS A 93 -17.61 -8.75 15.42
CA HIS A 93 -18.27 -7.52 15.81
C HIS A 93 -19.59 -7.39 15.03
N THR A 94 -20.72 -7.72 15.67
CA THR A 94 -22.04 -7.77 15.02
C THR A 94 -22.89 -6.52 15.26
N GLU A 95 -22.40 -5.54 16.03
CA GLU A 95 -23.18 -4.36 16.42
C GLU A 95 -23.35 -3.33 15.29
N GLN A 96 -22.59 -3.46 14.21
CA GLN A 96 -22.61 -2.56 13.06
C GLN A 96 -22.81 -3.33 11.76
N THR A 97 -23.47 -2.68 10.80
CA THR A 97 -23.69 -3.17 9.44
C THR A 97 -22.79 -2.41 8.45
N GLY A 98 -22.67 -2.89 7.21
CA GLY A 98 -21.85 -2.25 6.17
C GLY A 98 -20.42 -2.78 6.03
N TYR A 99 -20.07 -3.85 6.76
CA TYR A 99 -18.82 -4.57 6.54
C TYR A 99 -18.79 -5.27 5.18
N LEU A 100 -17.62 -5.30 4.57
CA LEU A 100 -17.30 -6.11 3.42
C LEU A 100 -17.21 -7.59 3.81
N SER A 101 -17.59 -8.47 2.88
CA SER A 101 -17.35 -9.90 3.06
C SER A 101 -15.85 -10.19 3.14
N GLU A 102 -15.47 -11.07 4.06
CA GLU A 102 -14.12 -11.61 4.15
C GLU A 102 -13.71 -12.33 2.85
N ASP A 103 -14.66 -12.89 2.08
CA ASP A 103 -14.38 -13.54 0.78
C ASP A 103 -13.83 -12.58 -0.30
N LEU A 104 -13.99 -11.26 -0.09
CA LEU A 104 -13.42 -10.24 -0.98
C LEU A 104 -11.94 -9.98 -0.68
N VAL A 105 -11.47 -10.38 0.50
CA VAL A 105 -10.06 -10.23 0.88
C VAL A 105 -9.25 -11.24 0.09
N PRO A 106 -8.24 -10.79 -0.68
CA PRO A 106 -7.36 -11.70 -1.40
C PRO A 106 -6.73 -12.73 -0.44
N GLN A 107 -6.69 -13.99 -0.87
CA GLN A 107 -6.29 -15.13 -0.02
C GLN A 107 -4.87 -14.97 0.57
N ASP A 108 -4.02 -14.22 -0.11
CA ASP A 108 -2.66 -13.82 0.29
C ASP A 108 -2.63 -12.80 1.43
N VAL A 109 -3.66 -11.96 1.57
CA VAL A 109 -3.80 -10.99 2.68
C VAL A 109 -4.27 -11.70 3.96
N PHE A 110 -5.07 -12.78 3.83
CA PHE A 110 -5.41 -13.67 4.94
C PHE A 110 -4.18 -14.32 5.58
N GLN A 111 -3.15 -14.56 4.78
CA GLN A 111 -1.90 -15.17 5.21
C GLN A 111 -0.97 -14.15 5.88
N GLY A 112 -1.42 -13.56 6.98
CA GLY A 112 -0.51 -13.03 8.01
C GLY A 112 0.42 -14.09 8.62
N ILE A 113 0.70 -15.17 7.90
CA ILE A 113 1.73 -16.15 8.17
C ILE A 113 3.04 -15.36 8.15
N PRO A 114 3.77 -15.25 9.27
CA PRO A 114 5.18 -14.93 9.17
C PRO A 114 5.75 -16.02 8.28
N LEU A 115 6.16 -15.69 7.04
CA LEU A 115 7.06 -16.58 6.30
C LEU A 115 8.17 -16.87 7.30
N LYS A 116 8.22 -18.12 7.74
CA LYS A 116 9.22 -18.61 8.69
C LYS A 116 10.53 -17.90 8.41
N ALA A 117 11.17 -17.39 9.45
CA ALA A 117 12.54 -16.88 9.45
C ALA A 117 13.58 -17.97 9.08
N ASP A 118 13.15 -19.08 8.48
CA ASP A 118 13.91 -20.27 8.23
C ASP A 118 14.39 -20.26 6.78
N GLY A 119 15.51 -19.57 6.52
CA GLY A 119 16.49 -20.09 5.57
C GLY A 119 16.52 -19.50 4.16
N TYR A 120 16.14 -18.24 3.93
CA TYR A 120 16.76 -17.55 2.81
C TYR A 120 18.22 -17.30 3.18
N PRO A 121 19.22 -17.74 2.38
CA PRO A 121 20.60 -17.43 2.69
C PRO A 121 20.70 -15.91 2.79
N ALA A 122 21.25 -15.43 3.91
CA ALA A 122 21.59 -14.02 4.08
C ALA A 122 22.27 -13.55 2.81
N ASP A 123 22.00 -12.30 2.41
CA ASP A 123 22.64 -11.75 1.23
C ASP A 123 24.12 -12.06 1.29
N GLY A 124 24.61 -12.84 0.32
CA GLY A 124 26.04 -13.01 0.15
C GLY A 124 26.73 -11.63 0.10
N PRO A 125 28.05 -11.54 0.14
CA PRO A 125 28.79 -10.29 0.37
C PRO A 125 28.57 -9.17 -0.69
N ARG A 126 27.70 -9.36 -1.68
CA ARG A 126 27.45 -8.46 -2.81
C ARG A 126 26.11 -7.73 -2.65
N GLN A 127 26.09 -6.81 -1.69
CA GLN A 127 25.00 -5.85 -1.52
C GLN A 127 24.75 -5.05 -2.81
N GLY A 128 23.48 -4.84 -3.15
CA GLY A 128 23.11 -4.07 -4.34
C GLY A 128 23.58 -4.63 -5.67
N GLN A 129 23.92 -5.92 -5.72
CA GLN A 129 24.18 -6.63 -6.97
C GLN A 129 23.13 -7.71 -7.20
N PRO A 130 22.83 -8.04 -8.46
CA PRO A 130 21.94 -9.13 -8.76
C PRO A 130 22.65 -10.48 -8.53
N SER A 131 21.88 -11.53 -8.25
CA SER A 131 22.39 -12.91 -8.23
C SER A 131 21.52 -13.84 -9.06
N ALA A 132 22.14 -14.80 -9.76
CA ALA A 132 21.43 -15.81 -10.53
C ALA A 132 20.50 -16.64 -9.64
N GLU A 133 20.93 -16.90 -8.40
CA GLU A 133 20.12 -17.57 -7.39
C GLU A 133 18.82 -16.80 -7.12
N ARG A 134 18.89 -15.49 -6.79
CA ARG A 134 17.68 -14.67 -6.55
C ARG A 134 16.78 -14.54 -7.78
N ARG A 135 17.38 -14.37 -8.97
CA ARG A 135 16.64 -14.31 -10.24
C ARG A 135 15.79 -15.55 -10.48
N SER A 136 16.26 -16.72 -10.05
CA SER A 136 15.53 -17.99 -10.21
C SER A 136 14.34 -18.15 -9.27
N ARG A 137 14.11 -17.22 -8.32
CA ARG A 137 13.15 -17.44 -7.22
C ARG A 137 11.68 -17.06 -7.52
N HIS A 138 11.30 -16.83 -8.78
CA HIS A 138 9.90 -16.69 -9.27
C HIS A 138 8.88 -16.08 -8.27
N GLY A 139 9.12 -14.84 -7.81
CA GLY A 139 8.19 -14.14 -6.91
C GLY A 139 8.43 -14.35 -5.41
N ARG A 140 9.57 -14.90 -5.01
CA ARG A 140 10.06 -14.85 -3.61
C ARG A 140 10.82 -13.54 -3.36
N PRO A 141 10.95 -13.11 -2.09
CA PRO A 141 11.49 -11.79 -1.77
C PRO A 141 12.89 -11.58 -2.37
N PRO A 142 13.17 -10.35 -2.86
CA PRO A 142 14.49 -9.94 -3.29
C PRO A 142 15.44 -9.84 -2.09
N SER A 143 16.67 -9.37 -2.32
CA SER A 143 17.67 -9.24 -1.25
C SER A 143 17.13 -8.53 -0.02
N GLU A 144 17.61 -8.96 1.14
CA GLU A 144 17.36 -8.25 2.40
C GLU A 144 17.85 -6.80 2.30
N TRP A 145 19.00 -6.61 1.68
CA TRP A 145 19.58 -5.30 1.39
C TRP A 145 18.59 -4.41 0.64
N LEU A 146 17.99 -4.88 -0.46
CA LEU A 146 17.06 -4.09 -1.24
C LEU A 146 15.80 -3.76 -0.43
N ARG A 147 15.28 -4.73 0.33
CA ARG A 147 14.15 -4.53 1.24
C ARG A 147 14.46 -3.69 2.46
N SER A 148 15.74 -3.45 2.77
CA SER A 148 16.18 -2.65 3.91
C SER A 148 16.47 -1.19 3.57
N LEU A 149 16.50 -0.84 2.28
CA LEU A 149 16.84 0.52 1.85
C LEU A 149 15.74 1.51 2.22
N PRO A 150 16.03 2.55 3.03
CA PRO A 150 15.07 3.62 3.28
C PRO A 150 14.61 4.30 1.98
N PRO A 151 13.38 4.84 1.90
CA PRO A 151 12.80 5.35 0.66
C PRO A 151 13.69 6.31 -0.14
N ASP A 152 14.39 7.23 0.53
CA ASP A 152 15.28 8.19 -0.15
C ASP A 152 16.53 7.53 -0.74
N ARG A 153 17.07 6.50 -0.06
CA ARG A 153 18.20 5.72 -0.58
C ARG A 153 17.76 4.79 -1.70
N LEU A 154 16.57 4.21 -1.58
CA LEU A 154 15.96 3.38 -2.60
C LEU A 154 15.77 4.17 -3.90
N ARG A 155 15.22 5.39 -3.83
CA ARG A 155 15.08 6.29 -4.98
C ARG A 155 16.42 6.56 -5.67
N LYS A 156 17.41 7.02 -4.91
CA LYS A 156 18.75 7.32 -5.43
C LYS A 156 19.39 6.09 -6.07
N TRP A 157 19.21 4.92 -5.47
CA TRP A 157 19.75 3.68 -6.02
C TRP A 157 19.01 3.22 -7.29
N LEU A 158 17.68 3.35 -7.34
CA LEU A 158 16.92 3.04 -8.55
C LEU A 158 17.42 3.88 -9.74
N ASP A 159 17.90 5.10 -9.52
CA ASP A 159 18.47 5.94 -10.57
C ASP A 159 19.83 5.45 -11.09
N THR A 160 20.58 4.65 -10.31
CA THR A 160 21.92 4.16 -10.70
C THR A 160 21.90 2.84 -11.45
N ILE A 161 20.79 2.10 -11.43
CA ILE A 161 20.70 0.80 -12.07
C ILE A 161 19.97 0.84 -13.41
N SER A 162 20.32 -0.09 -14.29
CA SER A 162 19.56 -0.40 -15.51
C SER A 162 19.11 -1.85 -15.45
N VAL A 163 17.80 -2.06 -15.51
CA VAL A 163 17.16 -3.38 -15.45
C VAL A 163 16.17 -3.51 -16.61
N PRO A 164 16.09 -4.67 -17.27
CA PRO A 164 15.04 -4.93 -18.25
C PRO A 164 13.66 -4.81 -17.61
N GLU A 165 12.69 -4.26 -18.33
CA GLU A 165 11.32 -4.20 -17.83
C GLU A 165 10.79 -5.60 -17.54
N ALA A 166 10.03 -5.72 -16.44
CA ALA A 166 9.31 -6.92 -16.07
C ALA A 166 7.83 -6.56 -15.93
N GLY A 167 6.99 -7.20 -16.74
CA GLY A 167 5.55 -7.07 -16.65
C GLY A 167 4.97 -7.89 -15.50
N VAL A 168 3.76 -7.56 -15.09
CA VAL A 168 2.93 -8.37 -14.20
C VAL A 168 1.52 -8.45 -14.78
N ALA A 169 0.91 -9.63 -14.76
CA ALA A 169 -0.45 -9.84 -15.27
C ALA A 169 -1.45 -9.89 -14.11
N GLY A 170 -2.59 -9.22 -14.27
CA GLY A 170 -3.72 -9.32 -13.34
C GLY A 170 -3.61 -8.51 -12.04
N MET A 171 -2.58 -7.68 -11.86
CA MET A 171 -2.44 -6.75 -10.72
C MET A 171 -1.50 -5.59 -11.03
N THR A 172 -1.37 -4.63 -10.12
CA THR A 172 -0.39 -3.52 -10.25
C THR A 172 0.99 -3.93 -9.75
N PHE A 173 2.04 -3.22 -10.18
CA PHE A 173 3.39 -3.41 -9.65
C PHE A 173 3.46 -3.21 -8.14
N TRP A 174 2.69 -2.26 -7.61
CA TRP A 174 2.61 -2.01 -6.18
C TRP A 174 2.09 -3.24 -5.43
N ILE A 175 0.94 -3.78 -5.85
CA ILE A 175 0.35 -4.98 -5.24
C ILE A 175 1.35 -6.14 -5.31
N HIS A 176 2.00 -6.34 -6.46
CA HIS A 176 2.98 -7.41 -6.61
C HIS A 176 4.20 -7.21 -5.71
N LEU A 177 4.68 -5.98 -5.54
CA LEU A 177 5.82 -5.66 -4.68
C LEU A 177 5.52 -5.86 -3.19
N THR A 178 4.33 -5.46 -2.73
CA THR A 178 3.96 -5.64 -1.33
C THR A 178 3.63 -7.09 -1.01
N ARG A 179 2.91 -7.78 -1.90
CA ARG A 179 2.47 -9.16 -1.72
C ARG A 179 3.60 -10.19 -1.87
N ASP A 180 4.30 -10.16 -3.00
CA ASP A 180 5.22 -11.25 -3.38
C ASP A 180 6.67 -10.91 -3.01
N HIS A 181 7.02 -9.62 -3.08
CA HIS A 181 8.37 -9.15 -2.78
C HIS A 181 8.53 -8.56 -1.37
N GLN A 182 7.47 -8.59 -0.57
CA GLN A 182 7.47 -8.19 0.85
C GLN A 182 8.00 -6.78 1.12
N PHE A 183 7.80 -5.85 0.18
CA PHE A 183 8.01 -4.44 0.48
C PHE A 183 6.88 -3.92 1.36
N SER A 184 7.19 -3.08 2.34
CA SER A 184 6.16 -2.37 3.09
C SER A 184 5.60 -1.23 2.24
N ALA A 185 4.33 -0.86 2.47
CA ALA A 185 3.75 0.33 1.83
C ALA A 185 4.59 1.59 2.10
N GLN A 186 5.10 1.73 3.32
CA GLN A 186 6.02 2.81 3.71
C GLN A 186 7.33 2.81 2.89
N HIS A 187 7.84 1.65 2.49
CA HIS A 187 9.02 1.58 1.62
C HIS A 187 8.76 2.09 0.21
N LEU A 188 7.54 1.91 -0.27
CA LEU A 188 7.11 2.31 -1.61
C LEU A 188 6.56 3.74 -1.66
N GLU A 189 6.26 4.33 -0.50
CA GLU A 189 5.70 5.66 -0.38
C GLU A 189 6.60 6.73 -1.01
N GLY A 190 6.00 7.59 -1.83
CA GLY A 190 6.70 8.67 -2.55
C GLY A 190 7.54 8.20 -3.74
N LEU A 191 7.54 6.91 -4.08
CA LEU A 191 8.05 6.45 -5.36
C LEU A 191 7.07 6.80 -6.48
N SER A 192 7.59 7.34 -7.58
CA SER A 192 6.80 7.48 -8.81
C SER A 192 6.43 6.11 -9.40
N LEU A 193 5.41 6.06 -10.26
CA LEU A 193 5.02 4.83 -10.94
C LEU A 193 6.17 4.17 -11.70
N ASN A 194 7.01 4.97 -12.37
CA ASN A 194 8.20 4.47 -13.07
C ASN A 194 9.21 3.85 -12.10
N GLN A 195 9.38 4.43 -10.91
CA GLN A 195 10.26 3.87 -9.88
C GLN A 195 9.68 2.58 -9.28
N ILE A 196 8.37 2.49 -9.08
CA ILE A 196 7.69 1.27 -8.63
C ILE A 196 7.86 0.17 -9.69
N ALA A 197 7.65 0.47 -10.97
CA ALA A 197 7.88 -0.46 -12.08
C ALA A 197 9.35 -0.92 -12.15
N LYS A 198 10.30 0.00 -11.95
CA LYS A 198 11.73 -0.30 -11.96
C LYS A 198 12.16 -1.13 -10.76
N LEU A 199 11.58 -0.89 -9.58
CA LEU A 199 11.81 -1.70 -8.38
C LEU A 199 11.27 -3.11 -8.55
N HIS A 200 10.09 -3.25 -9.15
CA HIS A 200 9.51 -4.53 -9.55
C HIS A 200 10.46 -5.31 -10.48
N ALA A 201 10.92 -4.65 -11.55
CA ALA A 201 11.91 -5.21 -12.46
C ALA A 201 13.20 -5.62 -11.75
N ALA A 202 13.72 -4.78 -10.84
CA ALA A 202 14.93 -5.09 -10.09
C ALA A 202 14.78 -6.32 -9.20
N ALA A 203 13.64 -6.46 -8.52
CA ALA A 203 13.35 -7.63 -7.70
C ALA A 203 13.39 -8.93 -8.53
N HIS A 204 12.72 -8.95 -9.69
CA HIS A 204 12.75 -10.09 -10.62
C HIS A 204 14.09 -10.30 -11.30
N TYR A 205 14.87 -9.24 -11.50
CA TYR A 205 16.22 -9.34 -12.05
C TYR A 205 17.21 -10.02 -11.09
N GLY A 206 16.81 -10.17 -9.82
CA GLY A 206 17.53 -10.86 -8.77
C GLY A 206 18.33 -9.93 -7.86
N PHE A 207 17.94 -8.65 -7.77
CA PHE A 207 18.46 -7.69 -6.79
C PHE A 207 17.92 -7.91 -5.39
#